data_AF-A0A844CHW3-F1
#
_entry.id   AF-A0A844CHW3-F1
#
_cell.length_a   1.000
_cell.length_b   1.000
_cell.length_c   1.000
_cell.angle_alpha   90.00
_cell.angle_beta   90.00
_cell.angle_gamma   90.00
#
_symmetry.space_group_name_H-M   'P 1'
#
loop_
_entity.id
_entity.type
_entity.pdbx_description
1 polymer ?
#
loop_
_entity_poly.entity_id
_entity_poly.type
_entity_poly.pdbx_seq_one_letter_code
_entity_poly.pdbx_strand_id
1 'polypeptide(L)' 'MIFSVAEIVSYVSHYMTLLPGDLIATGTPAGFGLGMKPDPVWLLAGDHIRIHIDKLGYQDYRVISQI' A
#
# COMPACT_ATOMS: atom_id res chain seq x y z
N MET A 1 -2.78 -12.10 -4.58
CA MET A 1 -1.66 -12.11 -3.60
C MET A 1 -0.83 -13.35 -3.86
N ILE A 2 0.49 -13.29 -3.66
CA ILE A 2 1.37 -14.47 -3.80
C ILE A 2 1.31 -15.33 -2.52
N PHE A 3 1.30 -14.68 -1.35
CA PHE A 3 1.16 -15.30 -0.03
C PHE A 3 -0.17 -14.87 0.59
N SER A 4 -0.83 -15.76 1.32
CA SER A 4 -2.04 -15.46 2.08
C SER A 4 -1.73 -14.61 3.33
N VAL A 5 -2.76 -13.98 3.91
CA VAL A 5 -2.61 -13.22 5.15
C VAL A 5 -2.07 -14.10 6.29
N ALA A 6 -2.55 -15.34 6.40
CA ALA A 6 -2.10 -16.28 7.44
C ALA A 6 -0.61 -16.64 7.29
N GLU A 7 -0.14 -16.85 6.06
CA GLU A 7 1.28 -17.10 5.78
C GLU A 7 2.15 -15.89 6.12
N ILE A 8 1.71 -14.67 5.79
CA ILE A 8 2.43 -13.44 6.12
C ILE A 8 2.56 -13.28 7.64
N VAL A 9 1.46 -13.43 8.39
CA VAL A 9 1.46 -13.32 9.86
C VAL A 9 2.39 -14.37 10.47
N SER A 10 2.27 -15.63 10.04
CA SER A 10 3.13 -16.73 10.49
C SER A 10 4.60 -16.39 10.23
N TYR A 11 4.97 -16.05 8.99
CA TYR A 11 6.34 -15.79 8.60
C TYR A 11 6.98 -14.64 9.40
N VAL A 12 6.30 -13.48 9.50
CA VAL A 12 6.81 -12.33 10.25
C VAL A 12 7.00 -12.68 11.73
N SER A 13 6.09 -13.45 12.32
CA SER A 13 6.13 -13.83 13.74
C SER A 13 7.31 -14.73 14.14
N HIS A 14 8.01 -15.34 13.17
CA HIS A 14 9.24 -16.09 13.44
C HIS A 14 10.43 -15.17 13.75
N TYR A 15 10.39 -13.90 13.30
CA TYR A 15 11.51 -12.97 13.39
C TYR A 15 11.27 -11.83 14.37
N MET A 16 10.00 -11.52 14.68
CA MET A 16 9.63 -10.51 15.66
C MET A 16 8.33 -10.86 16.36
N THR A 17 8.14 -10.33 17.58
CA THR A 17 6.85 -10.43 18.27
C THR A 17 5.88 -9.43 17.67
N LEU A 18 4.72 -9.91 17.21
CA LEU A 18 3.61 -9.04 16.82
C LEU A 18 2.76 -8.70 18.04
N LEU A 19 2.47 -7.42 18.23
CA LEU A 19 1.67 -6.88 19.32
C LEU A 19 0.25 -6.52 18.85
N PRO A 20 -0.75 -6.52 19.74
CA PRO A 20 -2.08 -6.02 19.42
C PRO A 20 -2.02 -4.57 18.92
N GLY A 21 -2.55 -4.33 17.72
CA GLY A 21 -2.53 -3.02 17.07
C GLY A 21 -1.47 -2.88 15.97
N ASP A 22 -0.55 -3.85 15.83
CA ASP A 22 0.40 -3.85 14.74
C ASP A 22 -0.30 -3.97 13.37
N LEU A 23 0.23 -3.25 12.38
CA LEU A 23 -0.30 -3.22 11.02
C LEU A 23 0.72 -3.82 10.04
N ILE A 24 0.25 -4.75 9.21
CA ILE A 24 1.04 -5.33 8.11
C ILE A 24 0.42 -4.89 6.78
N ALA A 25 1.17 -4.15 5.97
CA ALA A 25 0.77 -3.82 4.61
C ALA A 25 1.09 -5.01 3.68
N THR A 26 0.06 -5.69 3.18
CA THR A 26 0.18 -6.99 2.49
C THR A 26 0.62 -6.92 1.02
N GLY A 27 1.17 -5.77 0.60
CA GLY A 27 1.61 -5.52 -0.77
C GLY A 27 0.58 -4.82 -1.65
N THR A 28 1.00 -4.47 -2.87
CA THR A 28 0.21 -3.78 -3.90
C THR A 28 0.26 -4.56 -5.22
N PRO A 29 -0.81 -4.56 -6.04
CA PRO A 29 -0.74 -5.11 -7.39
C PRO A 29 0.16 -4.25 -8.31
N ALA A 30 0.33 -4.70 -9.57
CA ALA A 30 1.03 -3.94 -10.59
C ALA A 30 0.32 -2.60 -10.89
N GLY A 31 1.07 -1.64 -11.45
CA GLY A 31 0.55 -0.32 -11.84
C GLY A 31 0.94 0.84 -10.92
N PHE A 32 1.88 0.63 -10.01
CA PHE A 32 2.48 1.75 -9.26
C PHE A 32 3.37 2.60 -10.17
N GLY A 33 3.45 3.90 -9.90
CA GLY A 33 4.05 4.89 -10.79
C GLY A 33 5.48 4.58 -11.27
N LEU A 34 6.36 4.11 -10.38
CA LEU A 34 7.73 3.69 -10.73
C LEU A 34 7.76 2.48 -11.70
N GLY A 35 6.73 1.65 -11.70
CA GLY A 35 6.60 0.48 -12.59
C GLY A 35 6.04 0.82 -13.98
N MET A 36 5.60 2.05 -14.24
CA MET A 36 5.06 2.47 -15.53
C MET A 36 6.18 2.67 -16.58
N LYS A 37 5.83 2.50 -17.86
CA LYS A 37 6.74 2.61 -19.02
C LYS A 37 6.12 3.49 -20.11
N PRO A 38 6.93 4.23 -20.91
CA PRO A 38 8.41 4.25 -20.91
C PRO A 38 9.02 4.94 -19.69
N ASP A 39 8.33 5.94 -19.16
CA ASP A 39 8.78 6.75 -18.04
C ASP A 39 7.94 6.49 -16.78
N PRO A 40 8.55 6.60 -15.58
CA PRO A 40 7.81 6.50 -14.33
C PRO A 40 6.88 7.70 -14.14
N VAL A 41 5.75 7.47 -13.47
CA VAL A 41 4.79 8.53 -13.10
C VAL A 41 4.93 8.82 -11.62
N TRP A 42 5.13 10.09 -11.27
CA TRP A 42 5.27 10.55 -9.90
C TRP A 42 4.08 11.40 -9.47
N LEU A 43 3.83 11.44 -8.16
CA LEU A 43 2.81 12.32 -7.59
C LEU A 43 3.26 13.78 -7.69
N LEU A 44 2.36 14.64 -8.11
CA LEU A 44 2.53 16.08 -8.19
C LEU A 44 1.61 16.79 -7.19
N ALA A 45 2.00 18.01 -6.82
CA ALA A 45 1.13 18.85 -6.00
C ALA A 45 -0.20 19.09 -6.73
N GLY A 46 -1.30 18.87 -6.03
CA GLY A 46 -2.62 18.92 -6.63
C GLY A 46 -3.07 17.61 -7.29
N ASP A 47 -2.37 16.50 -7.12
CA ASP A 47 -2.92 15.19 -7.44
C ASP A 47 -3.94 14.73 -6.39
N HIS A 48 -4.79 13.80 -6.81
CA HIS A 48 -5.83 13.21 -5.97
C HIS A 48 -5.76 11.68 -6.07
N ILE A 49 -5.55 11.02 -4.94
CA ILE A 49 -5.34 9.57 -4.87
C ILE A 49 -6.55 8.96 -4.18
N ARG A 50 -7.21 8.02 -4.85
CA ARG A 50 -8.24 7.17 -4.23
C ARG A 50 -7.76 5.73 -4.21
N ILE A 51 -7.74 5.14 -3.03
CA ILE A 51 -7.39 3.74 -2.81
C ILE A 51 -8.64 3.03 -2.29
N HIS A 52 -9.06 1.96 -2.93
CA HIS A 52 -10.32 1.28 -2.61
C HIS A 52 -10.10 -0.23 -2.50
N ILE A 53 -10.77 -0.84 -1.53
CA ILE A 53 -10.94 -2.29 -1.45
C ILE A 53 -12.42 -2.57 -1.29
N ASP A 54 -12.94 -3.47 -2.11
CA ASP A 54 -14.35 -3.88 -2.03
C ASP A 54 -14.71 -4.30 -0.61
N LYS A 55 -15.82 -3.75 -0.11
CA LYS A 55 -16.37 -3.95 1.24
C LYS A 55 -15.57 -3.33 2.39
N LEU A 56 -14.41 -2.73 2.14
CA LEU A 56 -13.62 -2.00 3.16
C LEU A 56 -13.68 -0.47 2.99
N GLY A 57 -14.32 0.00 1.92
CA GLY A 57 -14.42 1.42 1.60
C GLY A 57 -13.18 1.93 0.87
N TYR A 58 -13.01 3.25 0.91
CA TYR A 58 -11.90 3.91 0.23
C TYR A 58 -11.22 4.94 1.12
N GLN A 59 -9.96 5.17 0.83
CA GLN A 59 -9.18 6.30 1.33
C GLN A 59 -9.02 7.31 0.20
N ASP A 60 -8.99 8.58 0.56
CA ASP A 60 -9.04 9.69 -0.36
C ASP A 60 -8.06 10.78 0.08
N TYR A 61 -7.07 11.06 -0.77
CA TYR A 61 -5.91 11.88 -0.43
C TYR A 61 -5.69 12.98 -1.47
N ARG A 62 -5.50 14.20 -0.98
CA ARG A 62 -5.00 15.33 -1.78
C ARG A 62 -3.49 15.49 -1.58
N VAL A 63 -2.72 15.45 -2.66
CA VAL A 63 -1.29 15.70 -2.60
C VAL A 63 -1.02 17.19 -2.52
N ILE A 64 -0.22 17.61 -1.54
CA ILE A 64 0.21 18.99 -1.35
C ILE A 64 1.75 19.04 -1.35
N SER A 65 2.34 20.08 -1.92
CA SER A 65 3.79 20.32 -1.78
C SER A 65 4.10 20.79 -0.36
N GLN A 66 5.27 20.40 0.15
CA GLN A 66 5.81 21.08 1.33
C GLN A 66 6.29 22.48 0.91
N ILE A 67 5.94 23.48 1.71
CA ILE A 67 6.30 24.90 1.51
C ILE A 67 7.76 25.12 1.91
#